data_AF-A0A849SC70-F1
#
_entry.id   AF-A0A849SC70-F1
#
_cell.length_a   1.000
_cell.length_b   1.000
_cell.length_c   1.000
_cell.angle_alpha   90.00
_cell.angle_beta   90.00
_cell.angle_gamma   90.00
#
_symmetry.space_group_name_H-M   'P 1'
#
loop_
_entity.id
_entity.type
_entity.pdbx_description
1 polymer ?
#
loop_
_entity_poly.entity_id
_entity_poly.type
_entity_poly.pdbx_seq_one_letter_code
_entity_poly.pdbx_strand_id
1 'polypeptide(L)' 'MASTLRLQEARRLLLAGDFDAATAGYEVGYDDASHFSREYKRLFGEPPLRDVERLRG' A
#
# COMPACT_ATOMS: atom_id res chain seq x y z
N MET A 1 -4.89 -12.36 7.31
CA MET A 1 -5.60 -11.05 7.37
C MET A 1 -6.47 -10.91 6.13
N ALA A 2 -7.69 -10.36 6.24
CA ALA A 2 -8.51 -10.05 5.07
C ALA A 2 -7.80 -8.99 4.18
N SER A 3 -7.97 -9.03 2.85
CA SER A 3 -7.23 -8.14 1.92
C SER A 3 -7.36 -6.66 2.25
N THR A 4 -8.54 -6.20 2.66
CA THR A 4 -8.76 -4.80 3.08
C THR A 4 -7.90 -4.41 4.29
N LEU A 5 -7.78 -5.29 5.29
CA LEU A 5 -6.95 -5.01 6.47
C LEU A 5 -5.46 -4.94 6.12
N ARG A 6 -5.00 -5.81 5.20
CA ARG A 6 -3.63 -5.76 4.68
C ARG A 6 -3.35 -4.44 3.96
N LEU A 7 -4.27 -4.02 3.10
CA LEU A 7 -4.12 -2.78 2.34
C LEU A 7 -4.15 -1.53 3.23
N GLN A 8 -4.95 -1.52 4.30
CA GLN A 8 -4.93 -0.44 5.29
C GLN A 8 -3.61 -0.41 6.06
N GLU A 9 -3.08 -1.55 6.47
CA GLU A 9 -1.78 -1.59 7.15
C GLU A 9 -0.65 -1.14 6.23
N ALA A 10 -0.67 -1.55 4.95
CA ALA A 10 0.31 -1.09 3.98
C ALA A 10 0.29 0.44 3.83
N ARG A 11 -0.91 1.06 3.78
CA ARG A 11 -1.04 2.52 3.76
C ARG A 11 -0.45 3.17 5.01
N ARG A 12 -0.64 2.57 6.19
CA ARG A 12 -0.05 3.04 7.46
C ARG A 12 1.48 3.00 7.41
N LEU A 13 2.06 1.90 6.94
CA LEU A 13 3.51 1.73 6.78
C LEU A 13 4.09 2.77 5.80
N LEU A 14 3.43 2.97 4.66
CA LEU A 14 3.88 3.93 3.66
C LEU A 14 3.81 5.37 4.17
N LEU A 15 2.77 5.72 4.93
CA LEU A 15 2.62 7.04 5.54
C LEU A 15 3.69 7.31 6.61
N ALA A 16 4.11 6.29 7.37
CA ALA A 16 5.20 6.40 8.33
C ALA A 16 6.54 6.83 7.67
N GLY A 17 6.72 6.49 6.38
CA GLY A 17 7.85 6.96 5.58
C GLY A 17 9.06 6.02 5.54
N ASP A 18 9.00 4.92 6.28
CA ASP A 18 10.10 3.94 6.35
C ASP A 18 10.05 2.87 5.24
N PHE A 19 8.98 2.87 4.43
CA PHE A 19 8.71 1.82 3.44
C PHE A 19 8.44 2.41 2.05
N ASP A 20 8.96 1.74 1.02
CA ASP A 20 8.46 1.89 -0.35
C ASP A 20 7.24 0.98 -0.60
N ALA A 21 6.59 1.16 -1.76
CA ALA A 21 5.39 0.42 -2.12
C ALA A 21 5.61 -1.10 -2.19
N ALA A 22 6.77 -1.54 -2.67
CA ALA A 22 7.06 -2.96 -2.80
C ALA A 22 7.25 -3.61 -1.42
N THR A 23 8.08 -2.99 -0.59
CA THR A 23 8.38 -3.45 0.77
C THR A 23 7.11 -3.47 1.62
N ALA A 24 6.29 -2.42 1.59
CA ALA A 24 5.01 -2.40 2.31
C ALA A 24 4.05 -3.50 1.82
N GLY A 25 4.09 -3.85 0.53
CA GLY A 25 3.32 -4.97 -0.03
C GLY A 25 3.78 -6.32 0.52
N TYR A 26 5.09 -6.55 0.57
CA TYR A 26 5.67 -7.77 1.13
C TYR A 26 5.40 -7.91 2.63
N GLU A 27 5.55 -6.83 3.41
CA GLU A 27 5.31 -6.82 4.87
C GLU A 27 3.87 -7.22 5.23
N VAL A 28 2.88 -6.87 4.41
CA VAL A 28 1.48 -7.25 4.65
C VAL A 28 1.08 -8.57 4.01
N GLY A 29 2.04 -9.27 3.38
CA GLY A 29 1.90 -10.63 2.87
C GLY A 29 1.40 -10.74 1.43
N TYR A 30 1.77 -9.80 0.55
CA TYR A 30 1.70 -9.99 -0.90
C TYR A 30 3.05 -10.51 -1.42
N ASP A 31 3.04 -11.54 -2.26
CA ASP A 31 4.26 -12.07 -2.88
C ASP A 31 4.63 -11.37 -4.21
N ASP A 32 3.77 -10.48 -4.69
CA ASP A 32 3.96 -9.73 -5.93
C ASP A 32 3.57 -8.25 -5.73
N ALA A 33 4.55 -7.36 -5.86
CA ALA A 33 4.36 -5.91 -5.73
C ALA A 33 3.38 -5.34 -6.78
N SER A 34 3.31 -5.95 -7.96
CA SER A 34 2.38 -5.53 -9.01
C SER A 34 0.93 -5.88 -8.65
N HIS A 35 0.68 -7.05 -8.08
CA HIS A 35 -0.61 -7.48 -7.56
C HIS A 35 -1.07 -6.59 -6.41
N PHE A 36 -0.18 -6.34 -5.44
CA PHE A 36 -0.40 -5.39 -4.37
C PHE A 36 -0.84 -4.01 -4.91
N SER A 37 -0.08 -3.44 -5.85
CA SER A 37 -0.36 -2.10 -6.39
C SER A 37 -1.70 -2.03 -7.11
N ARG A 38 -2.11 -3.10 -7.82
CA ARG A 38 -3.42 -3.19 -8.49
C ARG A 38 -4.57 -3.25 -7.50
N GLU A 39 -4.45 -4.08 -6.46
CA GLU A 39 -5.45 -4.19 -5.39
C GLU A 39 -5.56 -2.90 -4.58
N TYR A 40 -4.42 -2.31 -4.22
CA TYR A 40 -4.34 -1.04 -3.53
C TYR A 40 -5.07 0.06 -4.31
N LYS A 41 -4.75 0.22 -5.59
CA LYS A 41 -5.42 1.20 -6.46
C LYS A 41 -6.92 0.95 -6.56
N ARG A 42 -7.36 -0.31 -6.60
CA ARG A 42 -8.79 -0.65 -6.65
C ARG A 42 -9.52 -0.19 -5.39
N LEU A 43 -8.87 -0.29 -4.23
CA LEU A 43 -9.47 0.09 -2.94
C LEU A 43 -9.38 1.60 -2.66
N PHE A 44 -8.25 2.24 -2.95
CA PHE A 44 -7.96 3.63 -2.57
C PHE A 44 -8.04 4.64 -3.73
N GLY A 45 -8.25 4.18 -4.96
CA GLY A 45 -8.37 5.02 -6.16
C GLY A 45 -7.05 5.40 -6.82
N GLU A 46 -5.94 5.41 -6.07
CA GLU A 46 -4.62 5.80 -6.55
C GLU A 46 -3.56 4.72 -6.23
N PRO A 47 -2.47 4.64 -7.02
CA PRO A 47 -1.32 3.82 -6.67
C PRO A 47 -0.72 4.22 -5.30
N PRO A 48 -0.04 3.29 -4.58
CA PRO A 48 0.37 3.51 -3.20
C PRO A 48 1.17 4.79 -2.96
N LEU A 49 2.19 5.07 -3.79
CA LEU A 49 3.03 6.26 -3.64
C LEU A 49 2.26 7.56 -3.90
N ARG A 50 1.42 7.62 -4.95
CA ARG A 50 0.60 8.80 -5.26
C ARG A 50 -0.43 9.08 -4.19
N ASP A 51 -1.02 8.03 -3.62
CA ASP A 51 -1.96 8.17 -2.51
C ASP A 51 -1.26 8.75 -1.28
N VAL A 52 -0.04 8.28 -0.96
CA VAL A 52 0.75 8.77 0.19
C VAL A 52 1.21 10.21 -0.01
N GLU A 53 1.68 10.57 -1.21
CA GLU A 53 2.02 11.95 -1.57
C GLU A 53 0.81 12.87 -1.36
N ARG A 54 -0.36 12.48 -1.89
CA ARG A 54 -1.61 13.24 -1.74
C ARG A 54 -2.05 13.40 -0.27
N LEU A 55 -1.78 12.41 0.58
CA LEU A 55 -2.13 12.46 2.01
C LEU A 55 -1.17 13.31 2.84
N ARG A 56 0.09 13.46 2.40
CA ARG A 56 1.10 14.27 3.08
C ARG A 56 0.95 15.77 2.81
N GLY A 57 0.34 16.15 1.67
CA GLY A 57 0.12 17.54 1.26
C GLY A 57 1.08 17.98 0.18
#